data_AF-A0AAE0T223-F1
#
_entry.id   AF-A0AAE0T223-F1
#
_cell.length_a   1.000
_cell.length_b   1.000
_cell.length_c   1.000
_cell.angle_alpha   90.00
_cell.angle_beta   90.00
_cell.angle_gamma   90.00
#
_symmetry.space_group_name_H-M   'P 1'
#
loop_
_entity.id
_entity.type
_entity.pdbx_description
1 polymer ?
#
loop_
_entity_poly.entity_id
_entity_poly.type
_entity_poly.pdbx_seq_one_letter_code
_entity_poly.pdbx_strand_id
1 'polypeptide(L)'
;MRKRQPSEPIAALGDDIRQMAQKAYCNLDSKAQESLALNQFYKILPIEMKCRCINKNCETVADAVDDVDRYEAILGDEYDKKKANVRAVGSNETEHQAMLQRIEKRLELLEKGSTPLKNVKDWRNQIQTRPAPRNEKRGTCFVCNSPDHFFRNCPTFIQCKSCTAPGHDDGKDKASSQGKESSSSTYNQGNDKPNRPQTSIPQGKQKVRTGHIEEIRSQWDNGFYTNGMIDGTKVIFLIDKHMTKFGYVEPTFHKEIQCSMVPGVIDTQAIEMVENFVNCSDADVTLHENLHIGVCEPYEDVFYSERVASINRNKENVTEMCEGKLPEYLKDLFKRSSAHLDYLQKEALETLLIRYQSVFAKSTAELGRTDRVQHKYRSFHSYKTAATTPTNWKTRNRAGRNSEDARSQGHRAF
;
A
#
# COMPACT_ATOMS: atom_id res chain seq x y z
N MET A 1 4.40 -7.35 26.59
CA MET A 1 4.60 -7.82 25.20
C MET A 1 6.07 -7.62 24.85
N ARG A 2 6.77 -8.65 24.35
CA ARG A 2 8.19 -8.54 23.92
C ARG A 2 8.29 -7.64 22.68
N LYS A 3 9.26 -6.74 22.65
CA LYS A 3 9.58 -5.88 21.49
C LYS A 3 10.95 -6.29 20.96
N ARG A 4 11.16 -6.23 19.63
CA ARG A 4 12.46 -6.51 18.99
C ARG A 4 13.52 -5.50 19.45
N GLN A 5 14.73 -5.97 19.78
CA GLN A 5 15.87 -5.07 20.02
C GLN A 5 16.51 -4.63 18.69
N PRO A 6 17.12 -3.43 18.60
CA PRO A 6 17.63 -2.89 17.33
C PRO A 6 18.66 -3.76 16.60
N SER A 7 19.43 -4.56 17.32
CA SER A 7 20.46 -5.45 16.78
C SER A 7 20.07 -6.93 16.82
N GLU A 8 18.83 -7.23 17.17
CA GLU A 8 18.36 -8.60 17.31
C GLU A 8 17.91 -9.16 15.95
N PRO A 9 18.44 -10.32 15.52
CA PRO A 9 17.98 -10.97 14.30
C PRO A 9 16.54 -11.43 14.46
N ILE A 10 15.75 -11.37 13.38
CA ILE A 10 14.34 -11.71 13.43
C ILE A 10 14.09 -13.17 13.86
N ALA A 11 15.02 -14.07 13.50
CA ALA A 11 14.97 -15.47 13.92
C ALA A 11 15.02 -15.64 15.44
N ALA A 12 15.92 -14.92 16.12
CA ALA A 12 16.02 -14.97 17.58
C ALA A 12 14.73 -14.46 18.26
N LEU A 13 14.14 -13.39 17.73
CA LEU A 13 12.86 -12.88 18.20
C LEU A 13 11.72 -13.91 18.02
N GLY A 14 11.67 -14.58 16.86
CA GLY A 14 10.69 -15.62 16.57
C GLY A 14 10.80 -16.80 17.54
N ASP A 15 12.03 -17.27 17.78
CA ASP A 15 12.31 -18.34 18.73
C ASP A 15 11.92 -17.98 20.17
N ASP A 16 12.25 -16.76 20.61
CA ASP A 16 11.85 -16.22 21.92
C ASP A 16 10.32 -16.26 22.09
N ILE A 17 9.58 -15.79 21.08
CA ILE A 17 8.10 -15.74 21.11
C ILE A 17 7.50 -17.15 21.14
N ARG A 18 8.03 -18.06 20.32
CA ARG A 18 7.60 -19.46 20.31
C ARG A 18 7.86 -20.13 21.65
N GLN A 19 9.05 -19.94 22.25
CA GLN A 19 9.36 -20.46 23.58
C GLN A 19 8.47 -19.87 24.68
N MET A 20 8.17 -18.57 24.61
CA MET A 20 7.24 -17.93 25.55
C MET A 20 5.83 -18.53 25.44
N ALA A 21 5.32 -18.76 24.22
CA ALA A 21 4.02 -19.38 24.02
C ALA A 21 3.98 -20.82 24.56
N GLN A 22 5.00 -21.64 24.27
CA GLN A 22 5.11 -23.01 24.77
C GLN A 22 5.13 -23.07 26.30
N LYS A 23 5.89 -22.18 26.95
CA LYS A 23 5.97 -22.11 28.41
C LYS A 23 4.69 -21.59 29.06
N ALA A 24 4.06 -20.58 28.46
CA ALA A 24 2.84 -19.97 29.00
C ALA A 24 1.61 -20.87 28.83
N TYR A 25 1.61 -21.72 27.80
CA TYR A 25 0.45 -22.50 27.38
C TYR A 25 0.74 -23.99 27.26
N CYS A 26 1.43 -24.57 28.24
CA CYS A 26 1.89 -25.97 28.19
C CYS A 26 0.80 -27.03 27.96
N ASN A 27 -0.46 -26.74 28.31
CA ASN A 27 -1.59 -27.65 28.16
C ASN A 27 -2.30 -27.56 26.79
N LEU A 28 -1.94 -26.57 25.96
CA LEU A 28 -2.52 -26.38 24.63
C LEU A 28 -1.81 -27.28 23.60
N ASP A 29 -2.55 -27.69 22.57
CA ASP A 29 -1.97 -28.42 21.43
C ASP A 29 -0.86 -27.59 20.76
N SER A 30 0.16 -28.28 20.24
CA SER A 30 1.32 -27.63 19.61
C SER A 30 0.90 -26.71 18.47
N LYS A 31 -0.14 -27.05 17.71
CA LYS A 31 -0.66 -26.19 16.63
C LYS A 31 -1.32 -24.92 17.18
N ALA A 32 -2.05 -25.04 18.28
CA ALA A 32 -2.67 -23.89 18.93
C ALA A 32 -1.62 -22.96 19.55
N GLN A 33 -0.58 -23.52 20.18
CA GLN A 33 0.57 -22.76 20.69
C GLN A 33 1.28 -21.99 19.56
N GLU A 34 1.52 -22.65 18.43
CA GLU A 34 2.17 -22.03 17.27
C GLU A 34 1.32 -20.89 16.68
N SER A 35 0.00 -21.08 16.58
CA SER A 35 -0.94 -20.04 16.16
C SER A 35 -0.95 -18.84 17.11
N LEU A 36 -0.91 -19.07 18.43
CA LEU A 36 -0.78 -17.99 19.42
C LEU A 36 0.55 -17.24 19.29
N ALA A 37 1.65 -17.97 19.10
CA ALA A 37 2.98 -17.40 18.88
C ALA A 37 3.01 -16.55 17.60
N LEU A 38 2.45 -17.05 16.49
CA LEU A 38 2.36 -16.35 15.21
C LEU A 38 1.54 -15.05 15.32
N ASN A 39 0.39 -15.10 15.98
CA ASN A 39 -0.43 -13.92 16.23
C ASN A 39 0.32 -12.85 17.04
N GLN A 40 1.13 -13.29 18.01
CA GLN A 40 1.96 -12.37 18.79
C GLN A 40 3.11 -11.79 17.96
N PHE A 41 3.74 -12.60 17.11
CA PHE A 41 4.76 -12.17 16.18
C PHE A 41 4.24 -11.08 15.23
N TYR A 42 3.04 -11.26 14.68
CA TYR A 42 2.38 -10.26 13.81
C TYR A 42 2.09 -8.92 14.46
N LYS A 43 1.95 -8.85 15.78
CA LYS A 43 1.76 -7.57 16.48
C LYS A 43 3.06 -6.76 16.61
N ILE A 44 4.21 -7.40 16.46
CA ILE A 44 5.53 -6.77 16.61
C ILE A 44 6.08 -6.35 15.24
N LEU A 45 5.69 -7.05 14.17
CA LEU A 45 6.10 -6.72 12.81
C LEU A 45 5.49 -5.41 12.28
N PRO A 46 6.22 -4.65 11.44
CA PRO A 46 5.64 -3.54 10.70
C PRO A 46 4.55 -4.04 9.74
N ILE A 47 3.59 -3.17 9.45
CA ILE A 47 2.40 -3.50 8.65
C ILE A 47 2.75 -4.14 7.29
N GLU A 48 3.80 -3.66 6.64
CA GLU A 48 4.26 -4.16 5.33
C GLU A 48 4.71 -5.62 5.39
N MET A 49 5.44 -6.00 6.45
CA MET A 49 5.90 -7.37 6.66
C MET A 49 4.76 -8.30 7.06
N LYS A 50 3.87 -7.83 7.94
CA LYS A 50 2.67 -8.57 8.33
C LYS A 50 1.82 -8.92 7.11
N CYS A 51 1.55 -7.96 6.23
CA CYS A 51 0.78 -8.19 5.01
C CYS A 51 1.44 -9.24 4.09
N ARG A 52 2.77 -9.31 4.04
CA ARG A 52 3.48 -10.32 3.23
C ARG A 52 3.33 -11.72 3.81
N CYS A 53 3.48 -11.88 5.12
CA CYS A 53 3.30 -13.17 5.79
C CYS A 53 1.86 -13.69 5.59
N ILE A 54 0.86 -12.80 5.73
CA ILE A 54 -0.54 -13.14 5.49
C ILE A 54 -0.76 -13.56 4.03
N ASN A 55 -0.21 -12.84 3.06
CA ASN A 55 -0.39 -13.17 1.64
C ASN A 55 0.25 -14.50 1.23
N LYS A 56 1.29 -14.94 1.93
CA LYS A 56 1.93 -16.25 1.73
C LYS A 56 1.31 -17.36 2.57
N ASN A 57 0.30 -17.04 3.39
CA ASN A 57 -0.35 -17.96 4.31
C ASN A 57 0.65 -18.67 5.23
N CYS A 58 1.58 -17.93 5.85
CA CYS A 58 2.48 -18.51 6.85
C CYS A 58 1.64 -19.16 7.97
N GLU A 59 1.84 -20.46 8.20
CA GLU A 59 1.12 -21.20 9.23
C GLU A 59 1.91 -21.27 10.54
N THR A 60 3.24 -21.17 10.46
CA THR A 60 4.15 -21.24 11.60
C THR A 60 4.95 -19.96 11.78
N VAL A 61 5.50 -19.76 12.98
CA VAL A 61 6.43 -18.66 13.26
C VAL A 61 7.69 -18.81 12.41
N ALA A 62 8.14 -20.04 12.16
CA ALA A 62 9.29 -20.31 11.30
C ALA A 62 9.07 -19.82 9.86
N ASP A 63 7.92 -20.14 9.25
CA ASP A 63 7.59 -19.68 7.89
C ASP A 63 7.56 -18.14 7.81
N ALA A 64 6.98 -17.50 8.83
CA ALA A 64 6.91 -16.04 8.90
C ALA A 64 8.30 -15.41 9.12
N VAL A 65 9.16 -16.03 9.92
CA VAL A 65 10.55 -15.61 10.13
C VAL A 65 11.33 -15.67 8.83
N ASP A 66 11.25 -16.77 8.08
CA ASP A 66 11.97 -16.93 6.80
C ASP A 66 11.51 -15.89 5.77
N ASP A 67 10.22 -15.59 5.73
CA ASP A 67 9.66 -14.57 4.84
C ASP A 67 10.06 -13.15 5.21
N VAL A 68 10.11 -12.85 6.51
CA VAL A 68 10.60 -11.56 7.00
C VAL A 68 12.09 -11.42 6.75
N ASP A 69 12.89 -12.44 7.06
CA ASP A 69 14.34 -12.43 6.85
C ASP A 69 14.68 -12.22 5.38
N ARG A 70 14.01 -12.95 4.47
CA ARG A 70 14.15 -12.73 3.03
C ARG A 70 13.77 -11.31 2.60
N TYR A 71 12.76 -10.72 3.23
CA TYR A 71 12.35 -9.36 2.92
C TYR A 71 13.35 -8.32 3.47
N GLU A 72 13.90 -8.55 4.66
CA GLU A 72 14.99 -7.76 5.23
C GLU A 72 16.25 -7.83 4.37
N ALA A 73 16.58 -8.99 3.81
CA ALA A 73 17.70 -9.12 2.88
C ALA A 73 17.51 -8.28 1.60
N ILE A 74 16.27 -8.17 1.11
CA ILE A 74 15.95 -7.36 -0.08
C ILE A 74 15.95 -5.86 0.27
N LEU A 75 15.42 -5.49 1.44
CA LEU A 75 15.28 -4.09 1.86
C LEU A 75 16.55 -3.50 2.48
N GLY A 76 17.32 -4.29 3.21
CA GLY A 76 18.53 -3.87 3.94
C GLY A 76 19.55 -3.25 2.98
N ASP A 77 19.62 -3.79 1.77
CA ASP A 77 20.42 -3.25 0.69
C ASP A 77 19.99 -1.86 0.22
N GLU A 78 18.73 -1.46 0.41
CA GLU A 78 18.22 -0.12 0.07
C GLU A 78 18.20 0.84 1.26
N TYR A 79 17.85 0.37 2.45
CA TYR A 79 17.74 1.23 3.64
C TYR A 79 19.11 1.70 4.11
N ASP A 80 20.12 0.83 4.06
CA ASP A 80 21.49 1.23 4.42
C ASP A 80 22.10 2.14 3.34
N LYS A 81 21.79 1.92 2.06
CA LYS A 81 22.21 2.83 0.97
C LYS A 81 21.53 4.19 1.06
N LYS A 82 20.27 4.26 1.47
CA LYS A 82 19.56 5.53 1.70
C LYS A 82 20.10 6.27 2.92
N LYS A 83 20.47 5.57 4.00
CA LYS A 83 21.19 6.18 5.14
C LYS A 83 22.61 6.62 4.79
N ALA A 84 23.34 5.84 4.00
CA ALA A 84 24.72 6.17 3.60
C ALA A 84 24.79 7.35 2.61
N ASN A 85 23.76 7.56 1.78
CA ASN A 85 23.70 8.68 0.84
C ASN A 85 23.12 9.98 1.44
N VAL A 86 22.57 9.94 2.66
CA VAL A 86 22.45 11.14 3.48
C VAL A 86 23.82 11.39 4.10
N ARG A 87 24.75 11.94 3.32
CA ARG A 87 25.95 12.57 3.90
C ARG A 87 25.44 13.52 4.96
N ALA A 88 25.94 13.35 6.19
CA ALA A 88 25.74 14.31 7.26
C ALA A 88 26.04 15.69 6.69
N VAL A 89 24.99 16.49 6.45
CA VAL A 89 25.15 17.92 6.28
C VAL A 89 25.69 18.34 7.63
N GLY A 90 26.99 18.68 7.67
CA GLY A 90 27.64 19.13 8.88
C GLY A 90 26.71 20.13 9.55
N SER A 91 26.38 19.86 10.81
CA SER A 91 25.56 20.74 11.63
C SER A 91 26.33 22.05 11.83
N ASN A 92 26.27 22.92 10.83
CA ASN A 92 26.57 24.33 10.99
C ASN A 92 25.42 24.88 11.84
N GLU A 93 25.61 24.85 13.17
CA GLU A 93 24.67 25.40 14.15
C GLU A 93 24.26 26.83 13.78
N THR A 94 25.14 27.56 13.08
CA THR A 94 24.92 28.89 12.51
C THR A 94 23.78 28.96 11.48
N GLU A 95 23.60 27.94 10.63
CA GLU A 95 22.51 27.95 9.64
C GLU A 95 21.16 27.63 10.27
N HIS A 96 21.12 26.72 11.25
CA HIS A 96 19.91 26.41 11.99
C HIS A 96 19.42 27.62 12.79
N GLN A 97 20.34 28.36 13.41
CA GLN A 97 20.02 29.58 14.15
C GLN A 97 19.56 30.72 13.23
N ALA A 98 20.16 30.86 12.04
CA ALA A 98 19.70 31.81 11.01
C ALA A 98 18.32 31.44 10.44
N MET A 99 17.99 30.15 10.34
CA MET A 99 16.68 29.67 9.91
C MET A 99 15.60 29.97 10.95
N LEU A 100 15.88 29.74 12.23
CA LEU A 100 14.96 30.06 13.33
C LEU A 100 14.67 31.57 13.40
N GLN A 101 15.70 32.41 13.28
CA GLN A 101 15.53 33.87 13.22
C GLN A 101 14.69 34.32 12.02
N ARG A 102 14.79 33.64 10.87
CA ARG A 102 13.93 33.91 9.70
C ARG A 102 12.48 33.57 9.96
N ILE A 103 12.21 32.50 10.71
CA ILE A 103 10.85 32.06 11.03
C ILE A 103 10.22 33.01 12.04
N GLU A 104 10.94 33.38 13.11
CA GLU A 104 10.47 34.36 14.10
C GLU A 104 10.15 35.71 13.45
N LYS A 105 11.04 36.23 12.60
CA LYS A 105 10.82 37.50 11.88
C LYS A 105 9.58 37.45 10.97
N ARG A 106 9.23 36.27 10.46
CA ARG A 106 8.05 36.07 9.61
C ARG A 106 6.76 36.03 10.42
N LEU A 107 6.80 35.45 11.63
CA LEU A 107 5.68 35.47 12.57
C LEU A 107 5.40 36.88 13.08
N GLU A 108 6.45 37.63 13.40
CA GLU A 108 6.32 39.02 13.88
C GLU A 108 5.70 39.95 12.82
N LEU A 109 6.00 39.72 11.53
CA LEU A 109 5.37 40.45 10.42
C LEU A 109 3.89 40.08 10.22
N LEU A 110 3.50 38.85 10.55
CA LEU A 110 2.09 38.43 10.46
C LEU A 110 1.27 39.00 11.62
N GLU A 111 1.84 39.06 12.82
CA GLU A 111 1.21 39.68 13.99
C GLU A 111 1.05 41.20 13.83
N LYS A 112 2.04 41.87 13.24
CA LYS A 112 1.97 43.33 12.97
C LYS A 112 1.08 43.69 11.77
N GLY A 113 0.81 42.73 10.88
CA GLY A 113 -0.01 42.90 9.69
C GLY A 113 -1.51 42.65 9.88
N SER A 114 -1.93 42.07 11.01
CA SER A 114 -3.34 41.76 11.27
C SER A 114 -4.10 42.98 11.80
N THR A 115 -4.29 44.01 10.98
CA THR A 115 -5.39 44.95 11.24
C THR A 115 -6.72 44.20 11.05
N PRO A 116 -7.70 44.36 11.96
CA PRO A 116 -8.96 43.63 11.89
C PRO A 116 -9.69 44.00 10.60
N LEU A 117 -9.84 43.04 9.69
CA LEU A 117 -10.61 43.14 8.47
C LEU A 117 -12.09 43.37 8.82
N LYS A 118 -12.44 44.64 9.04
CA LYS A 118 -13.83 45.09 9.06
C LYS A 118 -14.32 45.08 7.61
N ASN A 119 -15.45 44.40 7.38
CA ASN A 119 -16.17 44.23 6.11
C ASN A 119 -15.63 43.18 5.13
N VAL A 120 -15.90 41.91 5.45
CA VAL A 120 -15.84 40.75 4.53
C VAL A 120 -16.85 40.88 3.36
N LYS A 121 -17.87 41.76 3.46
CA LYS A 121 -18.89 41.93 2.42
C LYS A 121 -18.39 42.63 1.15
N ASP A 122 -17.37 43.48 1.23
CA ASP A 122 -16.87 44.21 0.05
C ASP A 122 -15.93 43.36 -0.83
N TRP A 123 -15.33 42.30 -0.26
CA TRP A 123 -14.43 41.42 -1.01
C TRP A 123 -15.17 40.56 -2.05
N ARG A 124 -16.43 40.18 -1.77
CA ARG A 124 -17.22 39.31 -2.64
C ARG A 124 -17.60 39.98 -3.97
N ASN A 125 -17.84 41.28 -3.95
CA ASN A 125 -18.17 42.05 -5.17
C ASN A 125 -16.95 42.40 -6.01
N GLN A 126 -15.73 42.27 -5.45
CA GLN A 126 -14.48 42.56 -6.16
C GLN A 126 -13.91 41.36 -6.93
N ILE A 127 -14.42 40.14 -6.68
CA ILE A 127 -13.97 38.90 -7.35
C ILE A 127 -14.72 38.66 -8.66
N GLN A 128 -15.96 39.14 -8.81
CA GLN A 128 -16.79 38.83 -9.98
C GLN A 128 -16.51 39.70 -11.23
N THR A 129 -15.71 40.76 -11.13
CA THR A 129 -15.39 41.64 -12.28
C THR A 129 -13.91 41.67 -12.64
N ARG A 130 -13.05 40.86 -12.00
CA ARG A 130 -11.64 40.78 -12.36
C ARG A 130 -11.44 39.74 -13.48
N PRO A 131 -11.11 40.15 -14.72
CA PRO A 131 -10.64 39.19 -15.71
C PRO A 131 -9.42 38.47 -15.14
N ALA A 132 -9.37 37.15 -15.31
CA ALA A 132 -8.30 36.30 -14.80
C ALA A 132 -6.94 36.96 -15.04
N PRO A 133 -6.07 37.11 -14.03
CA PRO A 133 -4.73 37.63 -14.26
C PRO A 133 -4.02 36.63 -15.17
N ARG A 134 -3.97 36.95 -16.47
CA ARG A 134 -3.03 36.33 -17.39
C ARG A 134 -1.67 36.57 -16.77
N ASN A 135 -1.08 35.51 -16.25
CA ASN A 135 0.23 35.53 -15.65
C ASN A 135 1.24 35.78 -16.78
N GLU A 136 1.39 37.05 -17.17
CA GLU A 136 2.30 37.56 -18.20
C GLU A 136 3.77 37.51 -17.78
N LYS A 137 4.14 36.52 -16.95
CA LYS A 137 5.55 36.16 -16.81
C LYS A 137 5.95 35.40 -18.06
N ARG A 138 6.22 36.15 -19.13
CA ARG A 138 6.99 35.69 -20.29
C ARG A 138 8.30 35.16 -19.73
N GLY A 139 8.38 33.85 -19.54
CA GLY A 139 9.51 33.20 -18.91
C GLY A 139 10.74 33.40 -19.79
N THR A 140 11.68 34.20 -19.31
CA THR A 140 13.01 34.30 -19.91
C THR A 140 13.75 32.96 -19.74
N CYS A 141 14.64 32.66 -20.67
CA CYS A 141 15.48 31.49 -20.60
C CYS A 141 16.37 31.54 -19.35
N PHE A 142 16.31 30.52 -18.49
CA PHE A 142 17.11 30.46 -17.25
C PHE A 142 18.63 30.39 -17.46
N VAL A 143 19.12 30.09 -18.67
CA VAL A 143 20.57 30.01 -18.96
C VAL A 143 21.13 31.34 -19.42
N CYS A 144 20.42 32.06 -20.29
CA CYS A 144 20.92 33.28 -20.91
C CYS A 144 20.07 34.53 -20.64
N ASN A 145 18.98 34.40 -19.87
CA ASN A 145 17.98 35.44 -19.58
C ASN A 145 17.29 36.07 -20.81
N SER A 146 17.42 35.48 -22.00
CA SER A 146 16.71 35.96 -23.19
C SER A 146 15.20 35.68 -23.07
N PRO A 147 14.32 36.65 -23.43
CA PRO A 147 12.87 36.46 -23.46
C PRO A 147 12.38 35.67 -24.68
N ASP A 148 13.24 35.41 -25.67
CA ASP A 148 12.84 34.87 -26.97
C ASP A 148 12.68 33.36 -27.00
N HIS A 149 13.17 32.65 -25.97
CA HIS A 149 13.11 31.19 -25.91
C HIS A 149 13.10 30.67 -24.47
N PHE A 150 12.65 29.43 -24.30
CA PHE A 150 12.69 28.72 -23.02
C PHE A 150 13.97 27.89 -22.87
N PHE A 151 14.32 27.51 -21.64
CA PHE A 151 15.53 26.72 -21.30
C PHE A 151 15.82 25.55 -22.25
N ARG A 152 14.79 24.82 -22.69
CA ARG A 152 14.93 23.65 -23.57
C ARG A 152 15.40 23.99 -24.99
N ASN A 153 15.21 25.24 -25.41
CA ASN A 153 15.56 25.72 -26.74
C ASN A 153 16.69 26.76 -26.67
N CYS A 154 17.46 26.75 -25.57
CA CYS A 154 18.54 27.71 -25.41
C CYS A 154 19.73 27.34 -26.29
N PRO A 155 20.12 28.18 -27.25
CA PRO A 155 21.23 27.89 -28.17
C PRO A 155 22.57 27.76 -27.43
N THR A 156 22.70 28.33 -26.23
CA THR A 156 23.90 28.16 -25.41
C THR A 156 23.92 26.85 -24.63
N PHE A 157 22.77 26.20 -24.41
CA PHE A 157 22.65 24.95 -23.66
C PHE A 157 22.74 23.71 -24.56
N ILE A 158 22.41 23.85 -25.84
CA ILE A 158 22.62 22.79 -26.84
C ILE A 158 24.11 22.79 -27.22
N GLN A 159 24.94 22.24 -26.32
CA GLN A 159 26.32 21.90 -26.65
C GLN A 159 26.31 20.53 -27.34
N CYS A 160 26.73 20.52 -28.59
CA CYS A 160 27.05 19.31 -29.35
C CYS A 160 28.04 18.47 -28.52
N LYS A 161 27.71 17.21 -28.24
CA LYS A 161 28.58 16.34 -27.40
C LYS A 161 29.92 16.01 -28.08
N SER A 162 30.04 16.24 -29.38
CA SER A 162 31.23 15.92 -30.19
C SER A 162 32.13 17.11 -30.48
N CYS A 163 31.70 18.37 -30.27
CA CYS A 163 32.55 19.53 -30.49
C CYS A 163 32.28 20.63 -29.45
N THR A 164 33.35 21.17 -28.87
CA THR A 164 33.33 22.25 -27.87
C THR A 164 32.97 23.62 -28.45
N ALA A 165 32.49 23.68 -29.70
CA ALA A 165 32.10 24.92 -30.35
C ALA A 165 30.60 25.21 -30.10
N PRO A 166 30.24 26.39 -29.57
CA PRO A 166 28.83 26.78 -29.42
C PRO A 166 28.17 27.00 -30.79
N GLY A 167 26.99 26.42 -31.02
CA GLY A 167 26.14 26.70 -32.18
C GLY A 167 26.08 25.63 -33.29
N HIS A 168 26.57 24.41 -33.05
CA HIS A 168 26.49 23.31 -34.02
C HIS A 168 25.20 22.48 -33.84
N ASP A 169 24.37 22.39 -34.88
CA ASP A 169 23.14 21.60 -34.89
C ASP A 169 23.40 20.23 -35.54
N ASP A 170 23.32 19.16 -34.75
CA ASP A 170 23.65 17.78 -35.14
C ASP A 170 22.71 17.17 -36.21
N GLY A 171 21.76 17.95 -36.72
CA GLY A 171 20.71 17.51 -37.64
C GLY A 171 21.08 17.42 -39.13
N LYS A 172 22.26 17.86 -39.58
CA LYS A 172 22.55 17.96 -41.04
C LYS A 172 23.76 17.19 -41.59
N ASP A 173 24.61 16.60 -40.77
CA ASP A 173 25.81 15.94 -41.28
C ASP A 173 25.66 14.42 -41.35
N LYS A 174 24.98 13.96 -42.41
CA LYS A 174 25.11 12.58 -42.90
C LYS A 174 25.48 12.58 -44.38
N ALA A 175 26.75 12.82 -44.68
CA ALA A 175 27.37 12.32 -45.90
C ALA A 175 28.89 12.21 -45.75
N SER A 176 29.39 11.00 -46.05
CA SER A 176 30.74 10.70 -46.53
C SER A 176 31.93 10.95 -45.60
N SER A 177 32.53 9.87 -45.09
CA SER A 177 33.84 9.41 -45.61
C SER A 177 34.35 8.18 -44.86
N GLN A 178 34.88 7.25 -45.65
CA GLN A 178 35.65 6.09 -45.23
C GLN A 178 37.07 6.51 -44.82
N GLY A 179 37.66 5.77 -43.87
CA GLY A 179 39.07 5.38 -43.98
C GLY A 179 40.01 5.72 -42.83
N LYS A 180 40.66 4.65 -42.33
CA LYS A 180 42.03 4.53 -41.79
C LYS A 180 42.29 4.80 -40.31
N GLU A 181 42.45 3.66 -39.62
CA GLU A 181 43.59 3.21 -38.82
C GLU A 181 44.52 4.22 -38.08
N SER A 182 44.74 3.84 -36.81
CA SER A 182 46.01 3.72 -36.07
C SER A 182 46.43 4.77 -35.02
N SER A 183 46.48 4.26 -33.78
CA SER A 183 47.54 4.38 -32.75
C SER A 183 47.66 5.56 -31.76
N SER A 184 47.80 5.13 -30.48
CA SER A 184 48.40 5.81 -29.30
C SER A 184 47.54 6.93 -28.66
N SER A 185 47.56 7.26 -27.36
CA SER A 185 48.40 6.94 -26.19
C SER A 185 47.74 7.55 -24.93
N THR A 186 47.93 6.91 -23.77
CA THR A 186 48.06 7.47 -22.40
C THR A 186 46.95 8.26 -21.64
N TYR A 187 46.71 7.74 -20.41
CA TYR A 187 46.51 8.40 -19.10
C TYR A 187 45.24 9.21 -18.72
N ASN A 188 44.57 8.66 -17.68
CA ASN A 188 44.11 9.24 -16.40
C ASN A 188 42.86 10.15 -16.24
N GLN A 189 42.11 9.76 -15.20
CA GLN A 189 41.40 10.55 -14.16
C GLN A 189 39.98 11.09 -14.40
N GLY A 190 39.10 10.72 -13.45
CA GLY A 190 38.22 11.64 -12.74
C GLY A 190 36.90 12.02 -13.40
N ASN A 191 35.80 11.35 -13.00
CA ASN A 191 34.44 11.82 -13.30
C ASN A 191 33.69 12.16 -12.01
N ASP A 192 33.79 13.43 -11.61
CA ASP A 192 32.84 14.09 -10.73
C ASP A 192 31.58 14.47 -11.52
N LYS A 193 30.41 14.02 -11.07
CA LYS A 193 29.11 14.42 -11.62
C LYS A 193 28.56 15.62 -10.82
N PRO A 194 28.12 16.71 -11.45
CA PRO A 194 27.43 17.78 -10.75
C PRO A 194 25.97 17.40 -10.44
N ASN A 195 25.60 17.67 -9.19
CA ASN A 195 24.27 17.48 -8.61
C ASN A 195 23.20 18.33 -9.32
N ARG A 196 22.04 17.72 -9.57
CA ARG A 196 20.81 18.36 -10.06
C ARG A 196 19.92 18.72 -8.87
N PRO A 197 19.48 19.98 -8.67
CA PRO A 197 18.53 20.30 -7.62
C PRO A 197 17.11 19.85 -8.01
N GLN A 198 16.48 19.06 -7.15
CA GLN A 198 15.05 18.73 -7.22
C GLN A 198 14.26 19.69 -6.32
N THR A 199 13.34 20.43 -6.92
CA THR A 199 12.32 21.22 -6.21
C THR A 199 11.11 20.34 -5.91
N SER A 200 10.82 20.13 -4.63
CA SER A 200 9.61 19.45 -4.14
C SER A 200 8.43 20.43 -3.98
N ILE A 201 7.25 20.02 -4.44
CA ILE A 201 5.96 20.71 -4.26
C ILE A 201 5.43 20.39 -2.85
N PRO A 202 4.96 21.37 -2.05
CA PRO A 202 4.40 21.09 -0.73
C PRO A 202 3.01 20.46 -0.85
N GLN A 203 2.85 19.24 -0.33
CA GLN A 203 1.55 18.63 -0.08
C GLN A 203 0.97 19.22 1.21
N GLY A 204 -0.21 19.84 1.12
CA GLY A 204 -0.96 20.31 2.29
C GLY A 204 -1.38 19.13 3.15
N LYS A 205 -1.01 19.14 4.42
CA LYS A 205 -1.41 18.11 5.38
C LYS A 205 -2.87 18.34 5.78
N GLN A 206 -3.76 17.43 5.41
CA GLN A 206 -5.11 17.38 5.96
C GLN A 206 -5.03 17.19 7.48
N LYS A 207 -5.73 18.03 8.25
CA LYS A 207 -5.81 17.92 9.71
C LYS A 207 -6.99 17.02 10.05
N VAL A 208 -6.72 15.84 10.59
CA VAL A 208 -7.74 15.00 11.24
C VAL A 208 -8.07 15.64 12.58
N ARG A 209 -9.35 15.79 12.91
CA ARG A 209 -9.82 16.27 14.22
C ARG A 209 -10.66 15.17 14.88
N THR A 210 -10.57 15.07 16.20
CA THR A 210 -11.29 14.05 16.99
C THR A 210 -12.29 14.76 17.89
N GLY A 211 -13.55 14.29 17.88
CA GLY A 211 -14.62 14.79 18.75
C GLY A 211 -14.93 13.81 19.88
N HIS A 212 -15.57 14.30 20.95
CA HIS A 212 -15.97 13.53 22.14
C HIS A 212 -17.49 13.53 22.27
N ILE A 213 -18.13 12.40 22.59
CA ILE A 213 -19.59 12.37 22.79
C ILE A 213 -19.91 12.36 24.28
N GLU A 214 -20.64 13.38 24.76
CA GLU A 214 -21.15 13.47 26.13
C GLU A 214 -22.63 13.04 26.14
N GLU A 215 -22.90 11.99 26.91
CA GLU A 215 -24.22 11.36 27.06
C GLU A 215 -25.38 12.36 27.17
N ILE A 216 -26.52 12.09 26.51
CA ILE A 216 -27.89 12.36 27.00
C ILE A 216 -28.88 11.61 26.09
N ARG A 217 -29.77 10.80 26.69
CA ARG A 217 -30.90 10.14 26.02
C ARG A 217 -32.13 11.05 26.06
N SER A 218 -32.60 11.51 24.89
CA SER A 218 -34.00 11.95 24.74
C SER A 218 -34.70 10.98 23.80
N GLN A 219 -35.82 10.41 24.27
CA GLN A 219 -36.59 9.42 23.54
C GLN A 219 -37.62 10.13 22.67
N TRP A 220 -37.59 9.85 21.36
CA TRP A 220 -38.57 10.32 20.38
C TRP A 220 -39.06 9.12 19.57
N ASP A 221 -40.18 9.26 18.85
CA ASP A 221 -40.88 8.14 18.18
C ASP A 221 -40.05 7.35 17.14
N ASN A 222 -38.93 7.91 16.67
CA ASN A 222 -38.14 7.39 15.54
C ASN A 222 -36.70 6.94 15.89
N GLY A 223 -36.27 6.97 17.16
CA GLY A 223 -34.89 6.59 17.52
C GLY A 223 -34.39 7.26 18.80
N PHE A 224 -33.13 6.99 19.15
CA PHE A 224 -32.40 7.71 20.19
C PHE A 224 -31.50 8.74 19.54
N TYR A 225 -31.51 9.96 20.06
CA TYR A 225 -30.50 10.96 19.70
C TYR A 225 -29.39 10.93 20.75
N THR A 226 -28.14 10.90 20.31
CA THR A 226 -27.00 11.16 21.18
C THR A 226 -26.32 12.46 20.78
N ASN A 227 -25.84 13.21 21.77
CA ASN A 227 -25.19 14.49 21.56
C ASN A 227 -23.67 14.32 21.58
N GLY A 228 -23.01 14.53 20.45
CA GLY A 228 -21.58 14.72 20.38
C GLY A 228 -21.15 16.12 20.77
N MET A 229 -19.90 16.28 21.18
CA MET A 229 -19.18 17.53 21.34
C MET A 229 -17.93 17.49 20.45
N ILE A 230 -17.87 18.36 19.45
CA ILE A 230 -16.72 18.50 18.56
C ILE A 230 -16.21 19.93 18.68
N ASP A 231 -14.98 20.11 19.17
CA ASP A 231 -14.37 21.43 19.41
C ASP A 231 -15.28 22.37 20.24
N GLY A 232 -15.99 21.83 21.24
CA GLY A 232 -16.93 22.61 22.06
C GLY A 232 -18.30 22.87 21.43
N THR A 233 -18.58 22.32 20.24
CA THR A 233 -19.88 22.42 19.56
C THR A 233 -20.66 21.12 19.71
N LYS A 234 -21.91 21.23 20.16
CA LYS A 234 -22.82 20.08 20.25
C LYS A 234 -23.22 19.59 18.85
N VAL A 235 -23.25 18.30 18.61
CA VAL A 235 -23.63 17.64 17.35
C VAL A 235 -24.62 16.53 17.67
N ILE A 236 -25.56 16.20 16.78
CA ILE A 236 -26.56 15.15 17.06
C ILE A 236 -26.39 13.97 16.11
N PHE A 237 -26.38 12.77 16.67
CA PHE A 237 -26.45 11.52 15.93
C PHE A 237 -27.82 10.88 16.13
N LEU A 238 -28.39 10.36 15.04
CA LEU A 238 -29.61 9.57 15.09
C LEU A 238 -29.22 8.09 15.15
N ILE A 239 -29.56 7.46 16.28
CA ILE A 239 -29.34 6.04 16.55
C ILE A 239 -30.68 5.33 16.41
N ASP A 240 -30.72 4.25 15.62
CA ASP A 240 -31.93 3.44 15.48
C ASP A 240 -32.35 2.86 16.86
N LYS A 241 -33.65 2.80 17.11
CA LYS A 241 -34.25 2.28 18.35
C LYS A 241 -33.98 0.79 18.59
N HIS A 242 -33.54 0.06 17.56
CA HIS A 242 -33.32 -1.40 17.62
C HIS A 242 -31.88 -1.83 17.91
N MET A 243 -30.98 -0.91 18.30
CA MET A 243 -29.58 -1.26 18.53
C MET A 243 -29.36 -2.11 19.79
N THR A 244 -28.70 -3.25 19.63
CA THR A 244 -28.49 -4.24 20.69
C THR A 244 -27.16 -4.08 21.42
N LYS A 245 -26.07 -3.70 20.73
CA LYS A 245 -24.74 -3.50 21.34
C LYS A 245 -23.73 -2.71 20.49
N PHE A 246 -23.66 -3.02 19.20
CA PHE A 246 -22.77 -2.34 18.26
C PHE A 246 -23.57 -1.70 17.14
N GLY A 247 -23.07 -0.58 16.65
CA GLY A 247 -23.62 0.12 15.51
C GLY A 247 -22.55 0.38 14.47
N TYR A 248 -22.92 0.27 13.20
CA TYR A 248 -22.07 0.68 12.11
C TYR A 248 -22.52 2.06 11.64
N VAL A 249 -21.58 2.99 11.65
CA VAL A 249 -21.81 4.40 11.41
C VAL A 249 -21.44 4.71 9.97
N GLU A 250 -22.39 5.20 9.18
CA GLU A 250 -22.17 5.64 7.80
C GLU A 250 -22.37 7.15 7.65
N PRO A 251 -21.45 7.85 6.95
CA PRO A 251 -21.58 9.27 6.66
C PRO A 251 -22.78 9.54 5.76
N THR A 252 -23.61 10.51 6.15
CA THR A 252 -24.65 11.05 5.26
C THR A 252 -24.04 12.19 4.45
N PHE A 253 -23.94 12.01 3.14
CA PHE A 253 -23.42 13.05 2.26
C PHE A 253 -24.44 14.18 2.06
N HIS A 254 -24.34 15.23 2.88
CA HIS A 254 -25.00 16.50 2.59
C HIS A 254 -24.05 17.41 1.82
N LYS A 255 -24.48 17.89 0.64
CA LYS A 255 -23.69 18.79 -0.23
C LYS A 255 -23.24 20.09 0.47
N GLU A 256 -23.88 20.44 1.57
CA GLU A 256 -23.63 21.66 2.33
C GLU A 256 -22.60 21.44 3.45
N ILE A 257 -22.32 20.18 3.82
CA ILE A 257 -21.41 19.83 4.91
C ILE A 257 -20.03 19.55 4.32
N GLN A 258 -19.06 20.36 4.70
CA GLN A 258 -17.67 20.27 4.24
C GLN A 258 -16.81 19.31 5.07
N CYS A 259 -17.41 18.56 5.99
CA CYS A 259 -16.77 17.48 6.73
C CYS A 259 -17.40 16.13 6.37
N SER A 260 -16.59 15.07 6.47
CA SER A 260 -17.02 13.70 6.30
C SER A 260 -16.65 12.90 7.54
N MET A 261 -17.61 12.15 8.07
CA MET A 261 -17.40 11.21 9.16
C MET A 261 -16.72 9.96 8.63
N VAL A 262 -15.75 9.43 9.38
CA VAL A 262 -15.08 8.18 9.01
C VAL A 262 -16.01 7.01 9.33
N PRO A 263 -16.39 6.16 8.35
CA PRO A 263 -17.22 5.00 8.63
C PRO A 263 -16.55 4.06 9.64
N GLY A 264 -17.32 3.49 10.56
CA GLY A 264 -16.75 2.64 11.61
C GLY A 264 -17.79 1.93 12.47
N VAL A 265 -17.34 0.93 13.22
CA VAL A 265 -18.15 0.25 14.23
C VAL A 265 -17.98 0.98 15.56
N ILE A 266 -19.08 1.38 16.18
CA ILE A 266 -19.12 1.98 17.51
C ILE A 266 -19.79 1.02 18.50
N ASP A 267 -19.33 1.06 19.75
CA ASP A 267 -20.01 0.40 20.86
C ASP A 267 -21.08 1.36 21.40
N THR A 268 -22.35 1.03 21.19
CA THR A 268 -23.47 1.89 21.60
C THR A 268 -23.77 1.81 23.09
N GLN A 269 -23.08 0.90 23.80
CA GLN A 269 -23.17 0.77 25.26
C GLN A 269 -22.02 1.48 25.98
N ALA A 270 -21.01 1.98 25.26
CA ALA A 270 -19.94 2.75 25.86
C ALA A 270 -20.46 4.07 26.46
N ILE A 271 -19.96 4.42 27.65
CA ILE A 271 -20.29 5.69 28.34
C ILE A 271 -19.81 6.88 27.51
N GLU A 272 -18.69 6.70 26.81
CA GLU A 272 -18.12 7.67 25.89
C GLU A 272 -17.97 7.03 24.51
N MET A 273 -18.54 7.68 23.49
CA MET A 273 -18.35 7.31 22.10
C MET A 273 -17.39 8.32 21.45
N VAL A 274 -16.43 7.82 20.70
CA VAL A 274 -15.44 8.67 20.00
C VAL A 274 -15.58 8.42 18.52
N GLU A 275 -15.87 9.50 17.78
CA GLU A 275 -15.96 9.46 16.33
C GLU A 275 -14.93 10.38 15.69
N ASN A 276 -14.42 9.93 14.54
CA ASN A 276 -13.39 10.65 13.79
C ASN A 276 -14.02 11.37 12.60
N PHE A 277 -13.69 12.64 12.47
CA PHE A 277 -14.16 13.48 11.38
C PHE A 277 -12.97 13.97 10.56
N VAL A 278 -13.17 14.02 9.26
CA VAL A 278 -12.23 14.60 8.31
C VAL A 278 -12.85 15.87 7.75
N ASN A 279 -12.21 17.01 7.99
CA ASN A 279 -12.54 18.21 7.24
C ASN A 279 -12.06 18.01 5.78
N CYS A 280 -13.01 17.96 4.85
CA CYS A 280 -12.73 17.78 3.43
C CYS A 280 -12.55 19.12 2.68
N SER A 281 -12.66 20.25 3.39
CA SER A 281 -12.46 21.58 2.85
C SER A 281 -11.11 22.17 3.24
N ASP A 282 -10.63 23.09 2.40
CA ASP A 282 -9.45 23.91 2.67
C ASP A 282 -9.76 25.05 3.66
N ALA A 283 -11.03 25.28 3.97
CA ALA A 283 -11.49 26.27 4.95
C ALA A 283 -11.78 25.62 6.31
N ASP A 284 -11.67 26.41 7.38
CA ASP A 284 -12.16 25.99 8.69
C ASP A 284 -13.67 25.77 8.64
N VAL A 285 -14.11 24.59 9.07
CA VAL A 285 -15.53 24.21 9.12
C VAL A 285 -16.01 24.41 10.55
N THR A 286 -17.02 25.25 10.72
CA THR A 286 -17.76 25.38 11.98
C THR A 286 -18.92 24.41 11.98
N LEU A 287 -18.98 23.56 13.01
CA LEU A 287 -20.12 22.69 13.23
C LEU A 287 -21.22 23.49 13.92
N HIS A 288 -22.47 23.09 13.71
CA HIS A 288 -23.63 23.71 14.34
C HIS A 288 -24.38 22.67 15.17
N GLU A 289 -25.07 23.14 16.22
CA GLU A 289 -25.94 22.28 17.01
C GLU A 289 -27.01 21.64 16.15
N ASN A 290 -27.30 20.36 16.41
CA ASN A 290 -28.29 19.55 15.69
C ASN A 290 -27.94 19.26 14.21
N LEU A 291 -26.66 19.37 13.83
CA LEU A 291 -26.23 18.98 12.49
C LEU A 291 -26.25 17.45 12.34
N HIS A 292 -26.96 16.97 11.32
CA HIS A 292 -27.05 15.56 10.97
C HIS A 292 -25.87 15.17 10.05
N ILE A 293 -24.95 14.33 10.54
CA ILE A 293 -23.71 13.97 9.82
C ILE A 293 -23.68 12.50 9.39
N GLY A 294 -24.53 11.65 9.97
CA GLY A 294 -24.46 10.21 9.77
C GLY A 294 -25.66 9.44 10.29
N VAL A 295 -25.79 8.21 9.80
CA VAL A 295 -26.76 7.22 10.29
C VAL A 295 -26.00 6.06 10.92
N CYS A 296 -26.49 5.59 12.07
CA CYS A 296 -25.93 4.43 12.76
C CYS A 296 -26.89 3.24 12.63
N GLU A 297 -26.49 2.23 11.88
CA GLU A 297 -27.27 1.02 11.61
C GLU A 297 -26.84 -0.15 12.51
N PRO A 298 -27.78 -1.02 12.97
CA PRO A 298 -27.46 -2.14 13.84
C PRO A 298 -26.39 -3.02 13.21
N TYR A 299 -25.26 -3.17 13.92
CA TYR A 299 -24.18 -4.02 13.49
C TYR A 299 -24.24 -5.34 14.27
N GLU A 300 -24.84 -6.34 13.65
CA GLU A 300 -24.69 -7.71 14.11
C GLU A 300 -23.41 -8.26 13.51
N ASP A 301 -22.44 -8.58 14.38
CA ASP A 301 -21.22 -9.25 13.97
C ASP A 301 -21.60 -10.67 13.52
N VAL A 302 -21.81 -10.85 12.22
CA VAL A 302 -22.33 -12.11 11.63
C VAL A 302 -21.37 -13.29 11.87
N PHE A 303 -20.21 -13.11 12.51
CA PHE A 303 -19.22 -14.18 12.68
C PHE A 303 -18.50 -14.21 14.05
N TYR A 304 -19.15 -14.85 15.02
CA TYR A 304 -18.47 -15.73 15.99
C TYR A 304 -19.09 -17.14 15.97
N SER A 305 -19.17 -17.76 14.79
CA SER A 305 -19.15 -19.22 14.73
C SER A 305 -17.75 -19.65 14.28
N GLU A 306 -17.11 -20.45 15.12
CA GLU A 306 -15.89 -21.19 14.81
C GLU A 306 -16.13 -22.09 13.59
N ARG A 307 -16.00 -21.58 12.37
CA ARG A 307 -15.83 -22.40 11.17
C ARG A 307 -14.84 -21.73 10.23
N VAL A 308 -13.66 -22.34 10.17
CA VAL A 308 -12.73 -22.44 9.03
C VAL A 308 -12.96 -21.37 7.95
N ALA A 309 -12.13 -20.33 7.99
CA ALA A 309 -12.12 -19.29 6.98
C ALA A 309 -11.68 -19.86 5.61
N SER A 310 -12.62 -19.95 4.67
CA SER A 310 -12.31 -19.85 3.25
C SER A 310 -12.43 -18.39 2.82
N ILE A 311 -11.34 -17.88 2.25
CA ILE A 311 -11.12 -16.54 1.73
C ILE A 311 -12.19 -16.16 0.69
N ASN A 312 -12.72 -14.94 0.76
CA ASN A 312 -13.23 -14.27 -0.43
C ASN A 312 -12.76 -12.81 -0.50
N ARG A 313 -12.03 -12.54 -1.58
CA ARG A 313 -11.68 -11.21 -2.09
C ARG A 313 -12.85 -10.67 -2.91
N ASN A 314 -12.91 -9.34 -3.02
CA ASN A 314 -13.74 -8.50 -3.89
C ASN A 314 -15.22 -8.33 -3.48
N LYS A 315 -15.47 -7.35 -2.59
CA LYS A 315 -16.76 -6.63 -2.51
C LYS A 315 -16.68 -5.40 -3.44
N GLU A 316 -16.77 -5.65 -4.74
CA GLU A 316 -17.29 -4.65 -5.68
C GLU A 316 -18.35 -5.38 -6.51
N ASN A 317 -19.57 -4.84 -6.49
CA ASN A 317 -20.84 -5.41 -6.96
C ASN A 317 -21.50 -6.43 -6.02
N VAL A 318 -22.05 -5.96 -4.91
CA VAL A 318 -23.26 -6.57 -4.35
C VAL A 318 -24.41 -6.14 -5.27
N THR A 319 -24.55 -6.88 -6.37
CA THR A 319 -25.76 -6.87 -7.18
C THR A 319 -26.90 -7.43 -6.33
N GLU A 320 -28.08 -6.82 -6.45
CA GLU A 320 -29.36 -7.28 -5.91
C GLU A 320 -29.38 -8.81 -5.76
N MET A 321 -29.72 -9.28 -4.56
CA MET A 321 -30.08 -10.68 -4.34
C MET A 321 -31.32 -10.96 -5.18
N CYS A 322 -31.13 -11.34 -6.43
CA CYS A 322 -32.21 -11.85 -7.24
C CYS A 322 -32.75 -13.08 -6.53
N GLU A 323 -34.06 -13.10 -6.26
CA GLU A 323 -34.86 -14.30 -5.98
C GLU A 323 -34.88 -15.22 -7.22
N GLY A 324 -33.69 -15.54 -7.72
CA GLY A 324 -33.45 -16.19 -8.98
C GLY A 324 -33.59 -17.69 -8.79
N LYS A 325 -34.62 -18.27 -9.39
CA LYS A 325 -34.72 -19.72 -9.61
C LYS A 325 -33.40 -20.22 -10.20
N LEU A 326 -32.94 -21.40 -9.76
CA LEU A 326 -31.72 -22.04 -10.26
C LEU A 326 -31.70 -22.07 -11.81
N PRO A 327 -30.69 -21.45 -12.46
CA PRO A 327 -30.58 -21.44 -13.92
C PRO A 327 -30.59 -22.85 -14.54
N GLU A 328 -31.21 -22.98 -15.71
CA GLU A 328 -31.43 -24.27 -16.37
C GLU A 328 -30.15 -25.08 -16.60
N TYR A 329 -29.05 -24.40 -16.99
CA TYR A 329 -27.76 -25.04 -17.23
C TYR A 329 -27.08 -25.58 -15.96
N LEU A 330 -27.50 -25.15 -14.76
CA LEU A 330 -26.98 -25.64 -13.47
C LEU A 330 -27.83 -26.76 -12.87
N LYS A 331 -29.03 -27.03 -13.40
CA LYS A 331 -29.94 -28.08 -12.87
C LYS A 331 -29.32 -29.48 -12.94
N ASP A 332 -28.56 -29.78 -14.00
CA ASP A 332 -27.86 -31.08 -14.13
C ASP A 332 -26.77 -31.24 -13.06
N LEU A 333 -25.93 -30.22 -12.90
CA LEU A 333 -24.87 -30.21 -11.90
C LEU A 333 -25.43 -30.32 -10.48
N PHE A 334 -26.51 -29.58 -10.19
CA PHE A 334 -27.23 -29.68 -8.93
C PHE A 334 -27.78 -31.09 -8.70
N LYS A 335 -28.46 -31.68 -9.68
CA LYS A 335 -29.02 -33.04 -9.59
C LYS A 335 -27.95 -34.09 -9.31
N ARG A 336 -26.79 -33.99 -9.96
CA ARG A 336 -25.66 -34.93 -9.77
C ARG A 336 -24.98 -34.74 -8.42
N SER A 337 -24.78 -33.49 -8.01
CA SER A 337 -24.08 -33.15 -6.76
C SER A 337 -24.95 -33.33 -5.52
N SER A 338 -26.28 -33.33 -5.68
CA SER A 338 -27.25 -33.50 -4.60
C SER A 338 -27.66 -34.95 -4.30
N ALA A 339 -27.14 -35.93 -5.06
CA ALA A 339 -27.57 -37.33 -4.96
C ALA A 339 -27.41 -37.93 -3.56
N HIS A 340 -26.40 -37.49 -2.80
CA HIS A 340 -26.09 -37.98 -1.45
C HIS A 340 -26.22 -36.91 -0.37
N LEU A 341 -26.84 -35.78 -0.68
CA LEU A 341 -27.01 -34.66 0.25
C LEU A 341 -28.39 -34.72 0.92
N ASP A 342 -28.41 -34.34 2.20
CA ASP A 342 -29.65 -34.11 2.93
C ASP A 342 -30.39 -32.86 2.41
N TYR A 343 -31.59 -32.60 2.92
CA TYR A 343 -32.41 -31.46 2.48
C TYR A 343 -31.74 -30.10 2.74
N LEU A 344 -31.09 -29.93 3.89
CA LEU A 344 -30.44 -28.67 4.28
C LEU A 344 -29.18 -28.41 3.43
N GLN A 345 -28.42 -29.47 3.16
CA GLN A 345 -27.24 -29.43 2.30
C GLN A 345 -27.61 -29.16 0.84
N LYS A 346 -28.77 -29.63 0.38
CA LYS A 346 -29.31 -29.30 -0.95
C LYS A 346 -29.60 -27.82 -1.08
N GLU A 347 -30.25 -27.21 -0.10
CA GLU A 347 -30.54 -25.78 -0.10
C GLU A 347 -29.25 -24.93 -0.06
N ALA A 348 -28.28 -25.35 0.76
CA ALA A 348 -26.97 -24.71 0.80
C ALA A 348 -26.22 -24.82 -0.54
N LEU A 349 -26.29 -25.99 -1.19
CA LEU A 349 -25.70 -26.21 -2.51
C LEU A 349 -26.38 -25.35 -3.58
N GLU A 350 -27.71 -25.24 -3.57
CA GLU A 350 -28.47 -24.41 -4.51
C GLU A 350 -28.04 -22.93 -4.40
N THR A 351 -27.99 -22.43 -3.16
CA THR A 351 -27.53 -21.07 -2.86
C THR A 351 -26.09 -20.82 -3.34
N LEU A 352 -25.21 -21.81 -3.14
CA LEU A 352 -23.82 -21.74 -3.59
C LEU A 352 -23.70 -21.71 -5.12
N LEU A 353 -24.48 -22.53 -5.83
CA LEU A 353 -24.49 -22.54 -7.29
C LEU A 353 -25.00 -21.22 -7.89
N ILE A 354 -26.03 -20.62 -7.29
CA ILE A 354 -26.53 -19.30 -7.71
C ILE A 354 -25.46 -18.24 -7.47
N ARG A 355 -24.82 -18.24 -6.30
CA ARG A 355 -23.78 -17.27 -5.93
C ARG A 355 -22.57 -17.31 -6.86
N TYR A 356 -22.16 -18.49 -7.30
CA TYR A 356 -21.00 -18.69 -8.17
C TYR A 356 -21.38 -19.02 -9.62
N GLN A 357 -22.59 -18.67 -10.06
CA GLN A 357 -23.08 -18.98 -11.40
C GLN A 357 -22.15 -18.48 -12.53
N SER A 358 -21.42 -17.38 -12.29
CA SER A 358 -20.48 -16.78 -13.24
C SER A 358 -19.21 -17.60 -13.49
N VAL A 359 -18.90 -18.53 -12.59
CA VAL A 359 -17.71 -19.40 -12.69
C VAL A 359 -17.97 -20.60 -13.59
N PHE A 360 -19.23 -21.02 -13.72
CA PHE A 360 -19.61 -22.19 -14.50
C PHE A 360 -19.82 -21.83 -15.97
N ALA A 361 -19.33 -22.70 -16.85
CA ALA A 361 -19.58 -22.59 -18.28
C ALA A 361 -21.07 -22.73 -18.56
N LYS A 362 -21.65 -21.77 -19.29
CA LYS A 362 -23.08 -21.80 -19.68
C LYS A 362 -23.36 -22.83 -20.78
N SER A 363 -22.32 -23.23 -21.52
CA SER A 363 -22.39 -24.23 -22.58
C SER A 363 -21.08 -24.97 -22.75
N THR A 364 -21.11 -26.11 -23.44
CA THR A 364 -19.91 -26.88 -23.79
C THR A 364 -18.90 -26.12 -24.65
N ALA A 365 -19.34 -25.04 -25.32
CA ALA A 365 -18.46 -24.17 -26.11
C ALA A 365 -17.62 -23.20 -25.26
N GLU A 366 -17.95 -23.01 -23.97
CA GLU A 366 -17.18 -22.17 -23.04
C GLU A 366 -16.11 -22.96 -22.27
N LEU A 367 -16.18 -24.29 -22.29
CA LEU A 367 -15.13 -25.17 -21.78
C LEU A 367 -13.87 -25.02 -22.63
N GLY A 368 -12.88 -24.28 -22.12
CA GLY A 368 -11.55 -24.17 -22.75
C GLY A 368 -11.16 -22.79 -23.29
N ARG A 369 -11.96 -21.73 -23.09
CA ARG A 369 -11.51 -20.35 -23.38
C ARG A 369 -10.58 -19.82 -22.29
N THR A 370 -9.35 -20.33 -22.27
CA THR A 370 -8.24 -19.73 -21.49
C THR A 370 -7.82 -18.36 -22.03
N ASP A 371 -8.36 -17.94 -23.16
CA ASP A 371 -8.06 -16.70 -23.89
C ASP A 371 -8.36 -15.43 -23.07
N ARG A 372 -9.21 -15.53 -22.04
CA ARG A 372 -9.51 -14.42 -21.11
C ARG A 372 -8.44 -14.22 -20.03
N VAL A 373 -7.59 -15.21 -19.80
CA VAL A 373 -6.47 -15.11 -18.85
C VAL A 373 -5.16 -15.02 -19.64
N GLN A 374 -4.92 -13.89 -20.28
CA GLN A 374 -3.62 -13.61 -20.92
C GLN A 374 -2.59 -13.27 -19.83
N HIS A 375 -1.86 -14.28 -19.34
CA HIS A 375 -0.64 -14.03 -18.58
C HIS A 375 0.42 -13.45 -19.53
N LYS A 376 0.64 -12.14 -19.45
CA LYS A 376 1.74 -11.46 -20.15
C LYS A 376 3.07 -11.83 -19.50
N TYR A 377 3.63 -12.98 -19.85
CA TYR A 377 5.00 -13.31 -19.49
C TYR A 377 5.96 -12.40 -20.29
N ARG A 378 6.55 -11.41 -19.60
CA ARG A 378 7.74 -10.73 -20.12
C ARG A 378 8.91 -11.71 -20.00
N SER A 379 9.17 -12.44 -21.05
CA SER A 379 10.42 -13.16 -21.25
C SER A 379 11.56 -12.13 -21.26
N PHE A 380 12.34 -12.11 -20.19
CA PHE A 380 13.61 -11.38 -20.16
C PHE A 380 14.52 -11.97 -21.23
N HIS A 381 15.05 -11.09 -22.08
CA HIS A 381 16.06 -11.42 -23.08
C HIS A 381 17.23 -12.16 -22.43
N SER A 382 17.50 -13.37 -22.91
CA SER A 382 18.73 -14.09 -22.60
C SER A 382 19.90 -13.41 -23.30
N TYR A 383 20.91 -13.05 -22.51
CA TYR A 383 22.21 -12.68 -23.02
C TYR A 383 22.81 -13.90 -23.74
N LYS A 384 23.14 -13.74 -25.02
CA LYS A 384 23.89 -14.73 -25.80
C LYS A 384 25.28 -14.89 -25.18
N THR A 385 25.52 -15.98 -24.47
CA THR A 385 26.89 -16.49 -24.24
C THR A 385 27.26 -17.41 -25.40
N ALA A 386 28.40 -17.11 -26.02
CA ALA A 386 28.97 -17.89 -27.11
C ALA A 386 29.34 -19.29 -26.61
N ALA A 387 28.72 -20.31 -27.19
CA ALA A 387 29.09 -21.71 -26.95
C ALA A 387 30.28 -22.08 -27.84
N THR A 388 31.41 -22.36 -27.19
CA THR A 388 32.56 -23.06 -27.76
C THR A 388 32.18 -24.53 -27.97
N THR A 389 32.46 -25.06 -29.15
CA THR A 389 32.24 -26.45 -29.58
C THR A 389 33.01 -27.46 -28.72
N PRO A 390 32.40 -28.56 -28.24
CA PRO A 390 33.16 -29.70 -27.73
C PRO A 390 33.38 -30.71 -28.85
N THR A 391 34.65 -30.93 -29.17
CA THR A 391 35.14 -32.03 -30.01
C THR A 391 35.06 -33.36 -29.27
N ASN A 392 34.33 -34.29 -29.88
CA ASN A 392 34.74 -35.68 -30.13
C ASN A 392 35.16 -36.55 -28.92
N TRP A 393 34.21 -37.33 -28.39
CA TRP A 393 34.51 -38.49 -27.55
C TRP A 393 34.02 -39.76 -28.25
N LYS A 394 34.94 -40.50 -28.87
CA LYS A 394 34.76 -41.93 -29.17
C LYS A 394 36.10 -42.65 -29.20
N THR A 395 36.10 -43.80 -28.53
CA THR A 395 36.97 -44.99 -28.68
C THR A 395 38.42 -44.97 -28.20
N ARG A 396 38.67 -45.67 -27.08
CA ARG A 396 39.71 -46.73 -26.94
C ARG A 396 39.48 -47.51 -25.62
N ASN A 397 38.98 -48.75 -25.72
CA ASN A 397 39.67 -50.05 -25.47
C ASN A 397 40.53 -50.09 -24.19
N ARG A 398 40.18 -50.90 -23.17
CA ARG A 398 40.23 -52.38 -23.07
C ARG A 398 41.66 -52.91 -22.86
N ALA A 399 42.03 -53.11 -21.61
CA ALA A 399 42.97 -54.10 -21.03
C ALA A 399 43.14 -53.70 -19.55
N GLY A 400 43.06 -54.53 -18.52
CA GLY A 400 42.90 -55.97 -18.37
C GLY A 400 43.44 -56.34 -16.98
N ARG A 401 42.91 -57.41 -16.37
CA ARG A 401 43.53 -58.23 -15.29
C ARG A 401 43.77 -57.51 -13.95
N ASN A 402 43.82 -58.14 -12.78
CA ASN A 402 43.49 -59.47 -12.23
C ASN A 402 43.58 -59.28 -10.69
N SER A 403 43.26 -60.35 -9.95
CA SER A 403 43.58 -60.65 -8.53
C SER A 403 42.88 -59.79 -7.49
N GLU A 404 42.42 -60.27 -6.34
CA GLU A 404 42.39 -61.59 -5.66
C GLU A 404 41.38 -61.37 -4.50
N ASP A 405 40.42 -62.27 -4.31
CA ASP A 405 40.39 -63.24 -3.20
C ASP A 405 40.55 -62.64 -1.79
N ALA A 406 39.47 -62.70 -1.00
CA ALA A 406 39.38 -63.54 0.21
C ALA A 406 38.43 -62.99 1.31
N ARG A 407 37.42 -63.80 1.63
CA ARG A 407 36.95 -64.22 2.97
C ARG A 407 36.65 -63.18 4.07
N SER A 408 35.39 -63.14 4.50
CA SER A 408 34.86 -63.84 5.72
C SER A 408 33.37 -63.47 5.87
N GLN A 409 32.41 -64.41 5.83
CA GLN A 409 31.86 -65.18 6.97
C GLN A 409 31.86 -64.34 8.27
N GLY A 410 30.76 -63.89 8.85
CA GLY A 410 29.44 -64.51 9.02
C GLY A 410 29.19 -64.59 10.52
N HIS A 411 28.01 -64.21 11.04
CA HIS A 411 27.48 -64.80 12.27
C HIS A 411 25.98 -64.54 12.41
N ARG A 412 25.27 -65.63 12.68
CA ARG A 412 23.85 -65.75 13.03
C ARG A 412 23.61 -65.31 14.48
N ALA A 413 22.39 -64.79 14.68
CA ALA A 413 21.42 -65.05 15.76
C ALA A 413 21.93 -65.40 17.17
N PHE A 414 21.42 -64.62 18.13
CA PHE A 414 20.52 -65.12 19.19
C PHE A 414 19.32 -64.19 19.31
#